data_AF-A0A8H3LC29-F1
#
_entry.id   AF-A0A8H3LC29-F1
#
_cell.length_a   1.000
_cell.length_b   1.000
_cell.length_c   1.000
_cell.angle_alpha   90.00
_cell.angle_beta   90.00
_cell.angle_gamma   90.00
#
_symmetry.space_group_name_H-M   'P 1'
#
loop_
_entity.id
_entity.type
_entity.pdbx_description
1 polymer ?
#
loop_
_entity_poly.entity_id
_entity_poly.type
_entity_poly.pdbx_seq_one_letter_code
_entity_poly.pdbx_strand_id
1 'polypeptide(L)'
;MSTITLSCLVIGENPYENVFEVVFGKNLENVTVNRLKKAIKEEKAPEFDNYATDKLKLWKVDISLDEENEKLKLVNEKINVNIKDELEGVELKPLSRISKHFSSQPADEHIHIIVQRPVETKEVHCTATYGRKSANFQWTVTREMVTLEGFKKKLCEYLTFPDGTENDHIVISRVIGGAGLKRKISTGKMRRKSDLSFQSATVESDTVEIVTERKVIQFSADEDLMSIIWTTNPKVDLEIVVDTYDYNGLSLFDGGVKDTPKEIRSLVIDELLRLHKTSQHITSANEATRCEFISRIIYGVASIFDVGNTIITVTKVKKEDINQGIAQNAVQLQTSIQRNPKKRSYDTAGLHEDVMYGIVSTAVDWVIIKLVSSSSENNSEGKVEVLLSSLSPSPLPINNSVLTREDLAKPVENLFGQIKWVFDS
;
A
#
# COMPACT_ATOMS: atom_id res chain seq x y z
N MET A 1 -19.02 -55.89 -23.45
CA MET A 1 -18.57 -54.98 -24.53
C MET A 1 -17.59 -54.02 -23.90
N SER A 2 -16.39 -53.83 -24.44
CA SER A 2 -15.36 -52.99 -23.80
C SER A 2 -15.69 -51.51 -24.02
N THR A 3 -15.93 -50.78 -22.94
CA THR A 3 -16.03 -49.32 -22.87
C THR A 3 -14.68 -48.76 -22.41
N ILE A 4 -14.43 -47.46 -22.67
CA ILE A 4 -13.39 -46.73 -21.94
C ILE A 4 -14.08 -45.71 -21.04
N THR A 5 -13.73 -45.74 -19.76
CA THR A 5 -14.15 -44.79 -18.75
C THR A 5 -12.98 -43.86 -18.43
N LEU A 6 -13.20 -42.56 -18.51
CA LEU A 6 -12.20 -41.54 -18.22
C LEU A 6 -12.65 -40.67 -17.04
N SER A 7 -12.01 -40.86 -15.90
CA SER A 7 -12.07 -39.96 -14.75
C SER A 7 -11.48 -38.59 -15.08
N CYS A 8 -12.27 -37.55 -14.91
CA CYS A 8 -11.96 -36.16 -15.22
C CYS A 8 -12.07 -35.30 -13.95
N LEU A 9 -11.20 -34.29 -13.83
CA LEU A 9 -11.24 -33.28 -12.77
C LEU A 9 -11.11 -31.89 -13.36
N VAL A 10 -11.89 -30.93 -12.88
CA VAL A 10 -11.68 -29.51 -13.22
C VAL A 10 -10.57 -28.97 -12.33
N ILE A 11 -9.59 -28.28 -12.92
CA ILE A 11 -8.47 -27.72 -12.16
C ILE A 11 -8.97 -26.79 -11.04
N GLY A 12 -8.40 -26.96 -9.84
CA GLY A 12 -8.77 -26.23 -8.62
C GLY A 12 -9.97 -26.79 -7.86
N GLU A 13 -10.59 -27.88 -8.31
CA GLU A 13 -11.61 -28.61 -7.55
C GLU A 13 -11.02 -29.73 -6.69
N ASN A 14 -11.75 -30.14 -5.66
CA ASN A 14 -11.30 -31.20 -4.75
C ASN A 14 -11.32 -32.56 -5.49
N PRO A 15 -10.18 -33.27 -5.58
CA PRO A 15 -10.11 -34.54 -6.31
C PRO A 15 -10.96 -35.67 -5.68
N TYR A 16 -11.23 -35.63 -4.38
CA TYR A 16 -12.02 -36.67 -3.70
C TYR A 16 -13.53 -36.46 -3.82
N GLU A 17 -13.98 -35.24 -4.12
CA GLU A 17 -15.40 -34.89 -4.16
C GLU A 17 -15.91 -34.58 -5.58
N ASN A 18 -15.03 -34.11 -6.47
CA ASN A 18 -15.45 -33.47 -7.72
C ASN A 18 -14.99 -34.20 -8.99
N VAL A 19 -14.28 -35.33 -8.85
CA VAL A 19 -13.97 -36.20 -9.98
C VAL A 19 -15.27 -36.77 -10.56
N PHE A 20 -15.35 -36.74 -11.89
CA PHE A 20 -16.51 -37.22 -12.65
C PHE A 20 -16.06 -38.08 -13.82
N GLU A 21 -16.90 -39.00 -14.26
CA GLU A 21 -16.56 -39.95 -15.30
C GLU A 21 -17.19 -39.58 -16.64
N VAL A 22 -16.42 -39.74 -17.71
CA VAL A 22 -16.94 -39.69 -19.08
C VAL A 22 -16.71 -41.04 -19.75
N VAL A 23 -17.80 -41.67 -20.20
CA VAL A 23 -17.77 -43.03 -20.76
C VAL A 23 -17.91 -43.01 -22.29
N PHE A 24 -17.02 -43.71 -22.99
CA PHE A 24 -17.09 -43.90 -24.44
C PHE A 24 -17.21 -45.39 -24.83
N GLY A 25 -18.02 -45.65 -25.85
CA GLY A 25 -18.12 -46.98 -26.46
C GLY A 25 -16.90 -47.33 -27.35
N LYS A 26 -16.80 -48.62 -27.71
CA LYS A 26 -15.66 -49.26 -28.40
C LYS A 26 -15.17 -48.61 -29.71
N ASN A 27 -15.97 -47.74 -30.35
CA ASN A 27 -15.60 -47.03 -31.58
C ASN A 27 -14.75 -45.76 -31.33
N LEU A 28 -13.78 -45.86 -30.40
CA LEU A 28 -12.84 -44.78 -30.05
C LEU A 28 -11.99 -44.30 -31.22
N GLU A 29 -11.85 -45.14 -32.25
CA GLU A 29 -11.24 -44.76 -33.51
C GLU A 29 -11.81 -43.43 -34.04
N ASN A 30 -13.13 -43.23 -34.00
CA ASN A 30 -13.72 -42.00 -34.53
C ASN A 30 -13.99 -40.92 -33.47
N VAL A 31 -13.55 -41.13 -32.21
CA VAL A 31 -13.76 -40.16 -31.14
C VAL A 31 -12.54 -39.23 -31.04
N THR A 32 -12.78 -37.97 -31.33
CA THR A 32 -11.78 -36.90 -31.20
C THR A 32 -11.85 -36.26 -29.83
N VAL A 33 -10.76 -35.62 -29.42
CA VAL A 33 -10.71 -34.79 -28.20
C VAL A 33 -11.81 -33.73 -28.20
N ASN A 34 -12.20 -33.18 -29.36
CA ASN A 34 -13.30 -32.23 -29.43
C ASN A 34 -14.67 -32.83 -29.04
N ARG A 35 -14.92 -34.11 -29.32
CA ARG A 35 -16.13 -34.80 -28.83
C ARG A 35 -16.09 -34.99 -27.31
N LEU A 36 -14.92 -35.31 -26.77
CA LEU A 36 -14.70 -35.37 -25.33
C LEU A 36 -14.95 -34.01 -24.65
N LYS A 37 -14.46 -32.91 -25.22
CA LYS A 37 -14.78 -31.56 -24.71
C LYS A 37 -16.28 -31.28 -24.65
N LYS A 38 -17.07 -31.74 -25.64
CA LYS A 38 -18.52 -31.60 -25.64
C LYS A 38 -19.18 -32.43 -24.54
N ALA A 39 -18.77 -33.69 -24.38
CA ALA A 39 -19.29 -34.55 -23.32
C ALA A 39 -18.99 -33.96 -21.92
N ILE A 40 -17.79 -33.44 -21.69
CA ILE A 40 -17.43 -32.74 -20.45
C ILE A 40 -18.31 -31.52 -20.20
N LYS A 41 -18.56 -30.71 -21.24
CA LYS A 41 -19.46 -29.56 -21.14
C LYS A 41 -20.89 -29.95 -20.75
N GLU A 42 -21.41 -31.02 -21.36
CA GLU A 42 -22.74 -31.55 -21.08
C GLU A 42 -22.85 -32.08 -19.64
N GLU A 43 -21.83 -32.79 -19.17
CA GLU A 43 -21.77 -33.35 -17.82
C GLU A 43 -21.66 -32.27 -16.73
N LYS A 44 -20.87 -31.21 -16.97
CA LYS A 44 -20.67 -30.09 -16.03
C LYS A 44 -21.59 -28.90 -16.30
N ALA A 45 -22.69 -29.09 -17.02
CA ALA A 45 -23.65 -28.01 -17.26
C ALA A 45 -24.27 -27.53 -15.91
N PRO A 46 -24.43 -26.21 -15.67
CA PRO A 46 -24.20 -25.10 -16.60
C PRO A 46 -22.81 -24.45 -16.53
N GLU A 47 -21.85 -25.03 -15.80
CA GLU A 47 -20.56 -24.41 -15.47
C GLU A 47 -19.78 -23.93 -16.70
N PHE A 48 -19.83 -24.69 -17.79
CA PHE A 48 -19.11 -24.37 -19.02
C PHE A 48 -19.99 -23.80 -20.15
N ASP A 49 -21.28 -23.57 -19.92
CA ASP A 49 -22.24 -23.23 -20.99
C ASP A 49 -21.84 -21.94 -21.72
N ASN A 50 -21.33 -20.96 -20.98
CA ASN A 50 -20.94 -19.65 -21.47
C ASN A 50 -19.66 -19.65 -22.34
N TYR A 51 -18.91 -20.76 -22.38
CA TYR A 51 -17.65 -20.84 -23.10
C TYR A 51 -17.80 -21.65 -24.39
N ALA A 52 -17.22 -21.17 -25.49
CA ALA A 52 -17.12 -21.99 -26.70
C ALA A 52 -16.24 -23.23 -26.45
N THR A 53 -16.61 -24.39 -27.01
CA THR A 53 -15.95 -25.69 -26.74
C THR A 53 -14.44 -25.67 -27.05
N ASP A 54 -14.01 -24.87 -28.03
CA ASP A 54 -12.60 -24.71 -28.40
C ASP A 54 -11.75 -24.04 -27.30
N LYS A 55 -12.38 -23.27 -26.40
CA LYS A 55 -11.72 -22.55 -25.31
C LYS A 55 -11.31 -23.43 -24.14
N LEU A 56 -11.96 -24.59 -23.95
CA LEU A 56 -11.56 -25.55 -22.93
C LEU A 56 -10.25 -26.23 -23.35
N LYS A 57 -9.28 -26.32 -22.45
CA LYS A 57 -8.06 -27.12 -22.66
C LYS A 57 -8.14 -28.39 -21.83
N LEU A 58 -7.75 -29.52 -22.42
CA LEU A 58 -7.73 -30.82 -21.76
C LEU A 58 -6.30 -31.32 -21.69
N TRP A 59 -5.92 -31.83 -20.53
CA TRP A 59 -4.59 -32.35 -20.25
C TRP A 59 -4.71 -33.80 -19.85
N LYS A 60 -3.97 -34.68 -20.52
CA LYS A 60 -3.79 -36.05 -20.06
C LYS A 60 -2.84 -36.03 -18.88
N VAL A 61 -3.25 -36.65 -17.78
CA VAL A 61 -2.43 -36.84 -16.58
C VAL A 61 -2.57 -38.29 -16.11
N ASP A 62 -1.79 -38.65 -15.09
CA ASP A 62 -1.88 -39.92 -14.37
C ASP A 62 -1.64 -39.60 -12.88
N ILE A 63 -2.73 -39.53 -12.12
CA ILE A 63 -2.71 -39.17 -10.70
C ILE A 63 -3.57 -40.18 -9.94
N SER A 64 -2.93 -41.04 -9.15
CA SER A 64 -3.62 -42.00 -8.27
C SER A 64 -4.32 -41.25 -7.13
N LEU A 65 -5.53 -41.71 -6.76
CA LEU A 65 -6.27 -41.23 -5.58
C LEU A 65 -6.04 -42.10 -4.34
N ASP A 66 -5.57 -43.33 -4.51
CA ASP A 66 -5.40 -44.31 -3.41
C ASP A 66 -4.10 -44.11 -2.66
N GLU A 67 -3.05 -43.71 -3.38
CA GLU A 67 -1.72 -43.48 -2.83
C GLU A 67 -1.44 -41.98 -2.74
N GLU A 68 -1.02 -41.53 -1.56
CA GLU A 68 -0.59 -40.15 -1.37
C GLU A 68 0.66 -39.88 -2.22
N ASN A 69 0.53 -38.98 -3.19
CA ASN A 69 1.60 -38.62 -4.12
C ASN A 69 1.71 -37.11 -4.27
N GLU A 70 2.90 -36.64 -4.67
CA GLU A 70 3.18 -35.20 -4.79
C GLU A 70 2.25 -34.50 -5.79
N LYS A 71 1.83 -35.18 -6.87
CA LYS A 71 0.87 -34.62 -7.84
C LYS A 71 -0.50 -34.42 -7.21
N LEU A 72 -0.95 -35.36 -6.38
CA LEU A 72 -2.22 -35.28 -5.66
C LEU A 72 -2.22 -34.16 -4.62
N LYS A 73 -1.13 -34.03 -3.85
CA LYS A 73 -0.96 -32.89 -2.92
C LYS A 73 -1.04 -31.55 -3.63
N LEU A 74 -0.33 -31.41 -4.76
CA LEU A 74 -0.35 -30.18 -5.56
C LEU A 74 -1.76 -29.82 -6.03
N VAL A 75 -2.52 -30.79 -6.56
CA VAL A 75 -3.89 -30.57 -7.04
C VAL A 75 -4.85 -30.23 -5.90
N ASN A 76 -4.63 -30.78 -4.70
CA ASN A 76 -5.50 -30.57 -3.54
C ASN A 76 -5.21 -29.27 -2.77
N GLU A 77 -3.94 -28.89 -2.63
CA GLU A 77 -3.51 -27.78 -1.75
C GLU A 77 -3.23 -26.48 -2.51
N LYS A 78 -2.74 -26.56 -3.75
CA LYS A 78 -2.21 -25.39 -4.46
C LYS A 78 -3.27 -24.81 -5.39
N ILE A 79 -3.60 -23.53 -5.16
CA ILE A 79 -4.57 -22.78 -5.98
C ILE A 79 -4.09 -22.63 -7.44
N ASN A 80 -2.77 -22.60 -7.67
CA ASN A 80 -2.17 -22.37 -8.99
C ASN A 80 -1.14 -23.45 -9.32
N VAL A 81 -1.57 -24.51 -10.02
CA VAL A 81 -0.72 -25.65 -10.42
C VAL A 81 -0.38 -25.55 -11.90
N ASN A 82 0.91 -25.66 -12.24
CA ASN A 82 1.33 -25.77 -13.65
C ASN A 82 1.11 -27.21 -14.12
N ILE A 83 0.00 -27.45 -14.82
CA ILE A 83 -0.41 -28.79 -15.25
C ILE A 83 0.67 -29.49 -16.09
N LYS A 84 1.43 -28.75 -16.91
CA LYS A 84 2.42 -29.34 -17.80
C LYS A 84 3.66 -29.80 -17.04
N ASP A 85 4.24 -28.91 -16.24
CA ASP A 85 5.56 -29.13 -15.63
C ASP A 85 5.43 -29.82 -14.27
N GLU A 86 4.39 -29.51 -13.49
CA GLU A 86 4.21 -30.04 -12.12
C GLU A 86 3.38 -31.34 -12.09
N LEU A 87 2.42 -31.50 -13.01
CA LEU A 87 1.58 -32.72 -13.09
C LEU A 87 1.99 -33.66 -14.23
N GLU A 88 3.09 -33.34 -14.93
CA GLU A 88 3.56 -34.05 -16.13
C GLU A 88 2.48 -34.16 -17.21
N GLY A 89 1.61 -33.15 -17.28
CA GLY A 89 0.44 -33.15 -18.13
C GLY A 89 0.79 -32.99 -19.61
N VAL A 90 0.14 -33.81 -20.45
CA VAL A 90 0.26 -33.72 -21.91
C VAL A 90 -0.99 -33.10 -22.50
N GLU A 91 -0.87 -31.92 -23.12
CA GLU A 91 -2.01 -31.23 -23.75
C GLU A 91 -2.62 -32.07 -24.88
N LEU A 92 -3.93 -32.29 -24.80
CA LEU A 92 -4.71 -33.02 -25.78
C LEU A 92 -5.18 -32.09 -26.91
N LYS A 93 -4.61 -32.26 -28.11
CA LYS A 93 -4.98 -31.45 -29.28
C LYS A 93 -6.42 -31.76 -29.73
N PRO A 94 -7.23 -30.76 -30.14
CA PRO A 94 -8.66 -30.97 -30.46
C PRO A 94 -8.96 -32.04 -31.53
N LEU A 95 -8.07 -32.16 -32.52
CA LEU A 95 -8.20 -33.12 -33.63
C LEU A 95 -7.53 -34.48 -33.35
N SER A 96 -6.81 -34.62 -32.22
CA SER A 96 -6.26 -35.91 -31.84
C SER A 96 -7.38 -36.91 -31.56
N ARG A 97 -7.14 -38.16 -31.95
CA ARG A 97 -8.01 -39.28 -31.59
C ARG A 97 -7.72 -39.66 -30.15
N ILE A 98 -8.76 -39.90 -29.35
CA ILE A 98 -8.60 -40.31 -27.95
C ILE A 98 -7.82 -41.62 -27.87
N SER A 99 -8.04 -42.53 -28.84
CA SER A 99 -7.31 -43.80 -28.93
C SER A 99 -5.80 -43.67 -29.07
N LYS A 100 -5.25 -42.51 -29.48
CA LYS A 100 -3.79 -42.26 -29.50
C LYS A 100 -3.22 -42.04 -28.11
N HIS A 101 -4.05 -41.57 -27.18
CA HIS A 101 -3.67 -41.18 -25.83
C HIS A 101 -4.10 -42.24 -24.80
N PHE A 102 -5.20 -42.94 -25.08
CA PHE A 102 -5.80 -44.00 -24.27
C PHE A 102 -6.12 -45.21 -25.17
N SER A 103 -5.12 -46.07 -25.39
CA SER A 103 -5.24 -47.25 -26.26
C SER A 103 -6.00 -48.41 -25.59
N SER A 104 -6.04 -48.41 -24.26
CA SER A 104 -6.75 -49.36 -23.39
C SER A 104 -7.42 -48.59 -22.26
N GLN A 105 -8.25 -49.29 -21.47
CA GLN A 105 -8.77 -48.73 -20.21
C GLN A 105 -7.57 -48.28 -19.35
N PRO A 106 -7.52 -47.01 -18.94
CA PRO A 106 -6.50 -46.53 -18.01
C PRO A 106 -6.74 -47.11 -16.61
N ALA A 107 -5.80 -46.90 -15.68
CA ALA A 107 -5.90 -47.44 -14.32
C ALA A 107 -7.17 -46.96 -13.61
N ASP A 108 -7.85 -47.85 -12.89
CA ASP A 108 -8.98 -47.44 -12.06
C ASP A 108 -8.48 -46.57 -10.89
N GLU A 109 -9.38 -45.77 -10.29
CA GLU A 109 -9.06 -44.89 -9.14
C GLU A 109 -7.99 -43.81 -9.42
N HIS A 110 -7.71 -43.55 -10.71
CA HIS A 110 -6.81 -42.48 -11.15
C HIS A 110 -7.58 -41.34 -11.83
N ILE A 111 -7.07 -40.12 -11.71
CA ILE A 111 -7.47 -38.98 -12.56
C ILE A 111 -6.73 -39.11 -13.88
N HIS A 112 -7.48 -39.17 -14.98
CA HIS A 112 -6.94 -39.32 -16.33
C HIS A 112 -6.85 -38.01 -17.10
N ILE A 113 -7.77 -37.10 -16.82
CA ILE A 113 -7.89 -35.82 -17.53
C ILE A 113 -8.08 -34.69 -16.53
N ILE A 114 -7.25 -33.65 -16.67
CA ILE A 114 -7.51 -32.35 -16.06
C ILE A 114 -8.14 -31.42 -17.10
N VAL A 115 -9.30 -30.88 -16.74
CA VAL A 115 -10.04 -29.87 -17.49
C VAL A 115 -9.56 -28.51 -17.02
N GLN A 116 -8.79 -27.83 -17.86
CA GLN A 116 -8.35 -26.47 -17.59
C GLN A 116 -9.44 -25.49 -18.06
N ARG A 117 -9.92 -24.67 -17.12
CA ARG A 117 -10.86 -23.58 -17.39
C ARG A 117 -10.27 -22.64 -18.45
N PRO A 118 -11.07 -22.07 -19.36
CA PRO A 118 -10.59 -20.98 -20.22
C PRO A 118 -9.97 -19.90 -19.35
N VAL A 119 -8.82 -19.37 -19.77
CA VAL A 119 -8.15 -18.29 -19.05
C VAL A 119 -9.07 -17.07 -19.07
N GLU A 120 -9.76 -16.85 -17.94
CA GLU A 120 -10.61 -15.69 -17.75
C GLU A 120 -9.70 -14.48 -17.54
N THR A 121 -9.82 -13.51 -18.44
CA THR A 121 -9.12 -12.24 -18.33
C THR A 121 -10.11 -11.17 -17.90
N LYS A 122 -9.72 -10.35 -16.94
CA LYS A 122 -10.48 -9.18 -16.52
C LYS A 122 -9.70 -7.91 -16.79
N GLU A 123 -10.42 -6.91 -17.26
CA GLU A 123 -9.87 -5.58 -17.48
C GLU A 123 -10.20 -4.70 -16.26
N VAL A 124 -9.17 -4.39 -15.50
CA VAL A 124 -9.25 -3.56 -14.29
C VAL A 124 -8.80 -2.16 -14.63
N HIS A 125 -9.64 -1.18 -14.35
CA HIS A 125 -9.33 0.23 -14.54
C HIS A 125 -8.96 0.81 -13.17
N CYS A 126 -7.70 1.19 -13.03
CA CYS A 126 -7.17 1.69 -11.77
C CYS A 126 -6.97 3.21 -11.83
N THR A 127 -7.46 3.89 -10.80
CA THR A 127 -7.11 5.28 -10.47
C THR A 127 -6.31 5.25 -9.17
N ALA A 128 -5.00 5.35 -9.26
CA ALA A 128 -4.10 5.30 -8.10
C ALA A 128 -3.64 6.71 -7.71
N THR A 129 -3.73 7.03 -6.42
CA THR A 129 -3.31 8.32 -5.87
C THR A 129 -2.20 8.11 -4.84
N TYR A 130 -1.10 8.85 -4.98
CA TYR A 130 0.01 8.91 -4.01
C TYR A 130 0.35 10.38 -3.75
N GLY A 131 0.11 10.84 -2.51
CA GLY A 131 0.21 12.25 -2.16
C GLY A 131 -0.66 13.13 -3.08
N ARG A 132 -0.03 14.04 -3.84
CA ARG A 132 -0.71 14.92 -4.82
C ARG A 132 -0.73 14.38 -6.25
N LYS A 133 -0.10 13.23 -6.49
CA LYS A 133 -0.02 12.63 -7.82
C LYS A 133 -1.14 11.61 -7.97
N SER A 134 -1.74 11.58 -9.15
CA SER A 134 -2.72 10.57 -9.52
C SER A 134 -2.35 9.98 -10.87
N ALA A 135 -2.40 8.66 -11.00
CA ALA A 135 -2.20 7.95 -12.24
C ALA A 135 -3.43 7.11 -12.57
N ASN A 136 -3.80 7.07 -13.85
CA ASN A 136 -4.84 6.18 -14.36
C ASN A 136 -4.18 5.16 -15.28
N PHE A 137 -4.47 3.89 -15.06
CA PHE A 137 -3.97 2.82 -15.91
C PHE A 137 -4.98 1.71 -16.03
N GLN A 138 -4.86 0.97 -17.13
CA GLN A 138 -5.62 -0.25 -17.36
C GLN A 138 -4.71 -1.44 -17.11
N TRP A 139 -5.24 -2.43 -16.41
CA TRP A 139 -4.54 -3.65 -16.06
C TRP A 139 -5.39 -4.86 -16.45
N THR A 140 -4.94 -5.58 -17.46
CA THR A 140 -5.54 -6.86 -17.84
C THR A 140 -4.89 -7.97 -17.03
N VAL A 141 -5.70 -8.71 -16.28
CA VAL A 141 -5.24 -9.75 -15.37
C VAL A 141 -5.97 -11.06 -15.57
N THR A 142 -5.30 -12.15 -15.25
CA THR A 142 -5.88 -13.48 -15.07
C THR A 142 -5.89 -13.82 -13.57
N ARG A 143 -6.71 -14.79 -13.14
CA ARG A 143 -6.70 -15.25 -11.73
C ARG A 143 -5.30 -15.62 -11.24
N GLU A 144 -4.48 -16.19 -12.13
CA GLU A 144 -3.11 -16.64 -11.83
C GLU A 144 -2.10 -15.48 -11.68
N MET A 145 -2.42 -14.29 -12.18
CA MET A 145 -1.50 -13.13 -12.21
C MET A 145 -1.81 -12.08 -11.13
N VAL A 146 -2.94 -12.19 -10.45
CA VAL A 146 -3.36 -11.22 -9.42
C VAL A 146 -2.69 -11.57 -8.10
N THR A 147 -1.57 -10.92 -7.82
CA THR A 147 -0.93 -10.89 -6.50
C THR A 147 -0.74 -9.45 -6.05
N LEU A 148 -0.69 -9.19 -4.75
CA LEU A 148 -0.38 -7.87 -4.21
C LEU A 148 1.01 -7.43 -4.64
N GLU A 149 1.99 -8.32 -4.66
CA GLU A 149 3.35 -8.03 -5.13
C GLU A 149 3.34 -7.57 -6.60
N GLY A 150 2.66 -8.34 -7.48
CA GLY A 150 2.52 -8.00 -8.89
C GLY A 150 1.81 -6.67 -9.09
N PHE A 151 0.78 -6.40 -8.27
CA PHE A 151 0.04 -5.14 -8.32
C PHE A 151 0.88 -3.95 -7.84
N LYS A 152 1.65 -4.10 -6.75
CA LYS A 152 2.62 -3.10 -6.25
C LYS A 152 3.66 -2.76 -7.31
N LYS A 153 4.26 -3.77 -7.93
CA LYS A 153 5.22 -3.57 -9.03
C LYS A 153 4.58 -2.82 -10.20
N LYS A 154 3.33 -3.12 -10.52
CA LYS A 154 2.59 -2.40 -11.56
C LYS A 154 2.38 -0.94 -11.18
N LEU A 155 2.04 -0.63 -9.94
CA LEU A 155 1.91 0.75 -9.44
C LEU A 155 3.22 1.53 -9.58
N CYS A 156 4.37 0.92 -9.31
CA CYS A 156 5.69 1.54 -9.49
C CYS A 156 6.01 1.94 -10.94
N GLU A 157 5.38 1.33 -11.94
CA GLU A 157 5.53 1.76 -13.35
C GLU A 157 4.84 3.10 -13.63
N TYR A 158 3.80 3.45 -12.84
CA TYR A 158 2.97 4.65 -13.06
C TYR A 158 3.16 5.73 -12.00
N LEU A 159 3.64 5.37 -10.80
CA LEU A 159 3.89 6.27 -9.68
C LEU A 159 5.37 6.21 -9.31
N THR A 160 6.00 7.38 -9.25
CA THR A 160 7.38 7.50 -8.75
C THR A 160 7.36 7.68 -7.23
N PHE A 161 7.84 6.66 -6.53
CA PHE A 161 8.11 6.68 -5.08
C PHE A 161 9.52 7.21 -4.79
N PRO A 162 9.83 7.63 -3.54
CA PRO A 162 11.18 8.00 -3.16
C PRO A 162 12.20 6.87 -3.42
N ASP A 163 13.43 7.24 -3.79
CA ASP A 163 14.49 6.28 -4.12
C ASP A 163 14.72 5.28 -2.97
N GLY A 164 14.72 3.99 -3.29
CA GLY A 164 14.88 2.90 -2.32
C GLY A 164 13.58 2.35 -1.70
N THR A 165 12.40 2.79 -2.14
CA THR A 165 11.13 2.22 -1.66
C THR A 165 10.96 0.78 -2.14
N GLU A 166 11.13 -0.18 -1.25
CA GLU A 166 10.81 -1.60 -1.52
C GLU A 166 9.30 -1.81 -1.62
N ASN A 167 8.88 -2.86 -2.36
CA ASN A 167 7.46 -3.19 -2.53
C ASN A 167 6.76 -3.44 -1.19
N ASP A 168 7.47 -3.97 -0.20
CA ASP A 168 6.94 -4.27 1.13
C ASP A 168 6.50 -3.01 1.88
N HIS A 169 7.04 -1.86 1.49
CA HIS A 169 6.78 -0.57 2.11
C HIS A 169 5.58 0.15 1.49
N ILE A 170 5.03 -0.40 0.40
CA ILE A 170 3.87 0.13 -0.30
C ILE A 170 2.61 -0.44 0.35
N VAL A 171 1.78 0.43 0.91
CA VAL A 171 0.46 0.11 1.42
C VAL A 171 -0.57 0.51 0.38
N ILE A 172 -1.48 -0.42 0.06
CA ILE A 172 -2.53 -0.22 -0.94
C ILE A 172 -3.87 -0.24 -0.23
N SER A 173 -4.66 0.81 -0.43
CA SER A 173 -6.02 0.90 0.09
C SER A 173 -7.00 1.24 -1.03
N ARG A 174 -8.20 0.66 -0.97
CA ARG A 174 -9.32 0.96 -1.85
C ARG A 174 -10.25 1.99 -1.22
N VAL A 175 -10.68 2.96 -2.00
CA VAL A 175 -11.76 3.87 -1.61
C VAL A 175 -13.11 3.26 -2.02
N ILE A 176 -14.03 3.16 -1.07
CA ILE A 176 -15.39 2.65 -1.25
C ILE A 176 -16.37 3.76 -0.82
N GLY A 177 -17.29 4.08 -1.71
CA GLY A 177 -18.28 5.14 -1.49
C GLY A 177 -17.87 6.44 -2.19
N GLY A 178 -18.52 6.71 -3.32
CA GLY A 178 -18.24 7.87 -4.16
C GLY A 178 -18.61 7.61 -5.62
N ALA A 179 -19.84 7.17 -5.89
CA ALA A 179 -20.31 7.04 -7.26
C ALA A 179 -20.26 8.41 -7.97
N GLY A 180 -19.32 8.56 -8.90
CA GLY A 180 -19.42 9.44 -10.06
C GLY A 180 -19.60 10.93 -9.79
N LEU A 181 -18.54 11.64 -9.40
CA LEU A 181 -18.41 13.06 -9.74
C LEU A 181 -17.14 13.28 -10.56
N LYS A 182 -17.24 13.01 -11.87
CA LYS A 182 -16.36 13.67 -12.84
C LYS A 182 -16.49 15.17 -12.57
N ARG A 183 -15.47 15.79 -11.96
CA ARG A 183 -15.35 17.26 -11.96
C ARG A 183 -15.24 17.70 -13.42
N LYS A 184 -16.38 17.98 -14.06
CA LYS A 184 -16.40 18.84 -15.23
C LYS A 184 -16.00 20.22 -14.72
N ILE A 185 -14.72 20.53 -14.78
CA ILE A 185 -14.26 21.92 -14.71
C ILE A 185 -14.76 22.54 -16.02
N SER A 186 -15.96 23.11 -15.96
CA SER A 186 -16.45 24.02 -16.99
C SER A 186 -15.55 25.24 -16.92
N THR A 187 -14.65 25.39 -17.88
CA THR A 187 -13.91 26.63 -18.09
C THR A 187 -14.92 27.69 -18.50
N GLY A 188 -15.41 28.42 -17.50
CA GLY A 188 -16.27 29.59 -17.67
C GLY A 188 -15.52 30.66 -18.46
N LYS A 189 -15.67 30.63 -19.79
CA LYS A 189 -15.21 31.69 -20.67
C LYS A 189 -16.06 32.93 -20.39
N MET A 190 -15.46 33.90 -19.70
CA MET A 190 -16.06 35.22 -19.46
C MET A 190 -16.47 35.83 -20.82
N ARG A 191 -17.77 35.92 -21.08
CA ARG A 191 -18.32 36.75 -22.17
C ARG A 191 -19.17 37.84 -21.54
N ARG A 192 -18.84 39.08 -21.93
CA ARG A 192 -19.50 40.31 -21.51
C ARG A 192 -21.00 40.29 -21.85
N LYS A 193 -21.76 40.91 -20.95
CA LYS A 193 -23.19 41.23 -21.01
C LYS A 193 -23.66 41.70 -22.40
N SER A 194 -24.83 41.20 -22.79
CA SER A 194 -25.87 42.00 -23.43
C SER A 194 -27.22 41.45 -22.99
N ASP A 195 -28.10 42.37 -22.62
CA ASP A 195 -29.38 42.16 -21.94
C ASP A 195 -30.40 41.41 -22.82
N LEU A 196 -31.28 40.62 -22.19
CA LEU A 196 -32.74 40.66 -22.35
C LEU A 196 -33.41 39.59 -21.48
N SER A 197 -34.57 39.98 -20.96
CA SER A 197 -35.45 39.36 -19.96
C SER A 197 -35.90 37.93 -20.26
N PHE A 198 -36.17 37.12 -19.22
CA PHE A 198 -37.52 36.78 -18.74
C PHE A 198 -37.45 35.92 -17.45
N GLN A 199 -38.43 36.13 -16.59
CA GLN A 199 -38.61 35.55 -15.25
C GLN A 199 -38.94 34.05 -15.28
N SER A 200 -38.46 33.29 -14.29
CA SER A 200 -39.30 32.31 -13.58
C SER A 200 -38.68 31.86 -12.26
N ALA A 201 -39.42 32.10 -11.18
CA ALA A 201 -39.56 31.37 -9.91
C ALA A 201 -38.33 30.71 -9.28
N THR A 202 -37.94 31.27 -8.14
CA THR A 202 -37.18 30.62 -7.07
C THR A 202 -37.94 29.38 -6.57
N VAL A 203 -37.31 28.21 -6.68
CA VAL A 203 -37.65 27.04 -5.87
C VAL A 203 -36.38 26.69 -5.12
N GLU A 204 -36.36 27.01 -3.83
CA GLU A 204 -35.43 26.41 -2.88
C GLU A 204 -35.62 24.89 -2.94
N SER A 205 -34.58 24.16 -3.34
CA SER A 205 -34.47 22.75 -2.97
C SER A 205 -33.25 22.61 -2.08
N ASP A 206 -33.51 22.43 -0.79
CA ASP A 206 -32.58 21.96 0.21
C ASP A 206 -31.82 20.73 -0.32
N THR A 207 -30.59 20.94 -0.79
CA THR A 207 -29.65 19.83 -0.90
C THR A 207 -29.11 19.59 0.50
N VAL A 208 -29.75 18.67 1.21
CA VAL A 208 -29.16 17.99 2.36
C VAL A 208 -27.82 17.42 1.89
N GLU A 209 -26.72 17.97 2.39
CA GLU A 209 -25.39 17.36 2.27
C GLU A 209 -25.42 16.02 2.99
N ILE A 210 -25.77 14.97 2.27
CA ILE A 210 -25.48 13.61 2.72
C ILE A 210 -23.98 13.45 2.53
N VAL A 211 -23.23 13.74 3.59
CA VAL A 211 -21.83 13.36 3.74
C VAL A 211 -21.80 11.83 3.78
N THR A 212 -21.80 11.18 2.62
CA THR A 212 -21.43 9.77 2.54
C THR A 212 -19.93 9.71 2.84
N GLU A 213 -19.59 9.30 4.06
CA GLU A 213 -18.21 9.08 4.48
C GLU A 213 -17.49 8.20 3.45
N ARG A 214 -16.38 8.70 2.91
CA ARG A 214 -15.49 7.90 2.07
C ARG A 214 -14.85 6.85 2.97
N LYS A 215 -15.20 5.57 2.76
CA LYS A 215 -14.61 4.47 3.51
C LYS A 215 -13.36 3.99 2.78
N VAL A 216 -12.22 3.97 3.45
CA VAL A 216 -10.97 3.43 2.91
C VAL A 216 -10.75 2.05 3.52
N ILE A 217 -10.55 1.03 2.67
CA ILE A 217 -10.27 -0.35 3.08
C ILE A 217 -8.91 -0.76 2.55
N GLN A 218 -8.01 -1.15 3.45
CA GLN A 218 -6.68 -1.64 3.09
C GLN A 218 -6.74 -3.07 2.55
N PHE A 219 -5.89 -3.38 1.57
CA PHE A 219 -5.65 -4.77 1.17
C PHE A 219 -4.62 -5.41 2.10
N SER A 220 -4.98 -6.53 2.73
CA SER A 220 -4.13 -7.26 3.67
C SER A 220 -3.56 -8.55 3.07
N ALA A 221 -4.26 -9.19 2.15
CA ALA A 221 -3.83 -10.41 1.46
C ALA A 221 -4.21 -10.42 -0.03
N ASP A 222 -3.60 -11.33 -0.80
CA ASP A 222 -3.94 -11.56 -2.21
C ASP A 222 -5.43 -11.88 -2.41
N GLU A 223 -6.03 -12.58 -1.45
CA GLU A 223 -7.46 -12.91 -1.42
C GLU A 223 -8.36 -11.66 -1.41
N ASP A 224 -7.94 -10.58 -0.74
CA ASP A 224 -8.70 -9.33 -0.70
C ASP A 224 -8.76 -8.69 -2.10
N LEU A 225 -7.62 -8.70 -2.82
CA LEU A 225 -7.53 -8.19 -4.18
C LEU A 225 -8.34 -9.06 -5.15
N MET A 226 -8.23 -10.39 -5.00
CA MET A 226 -8.95 -11.38 -5.80
C MET A 226 -10.46 -11.26 -5.64
N SER A 227 -10.96 -11.14 -4.42
CA SER A 227 -12.39 -11.02 -4.13
C SER A 227 -13.03 -9.80 -4.82
N ILE A 228 -12.26 -8.73 -5.01
CA ILE A 228 -12.73 -7.50 -5.65
C ILE A 228 -12.69 -7.60 -7.16
N ILE A 229 -11.59 -8.10 -7.72
CA ILE A 229 -11.44 -8.19 -9.19
C ILE A 229 -12.41 -9.24 -9.74
N TRP A 230 -12.58 -10.37 -9.06
CA TRP A 230 -13.42 -11.48 -9.52
C TRP A 230 -14.89 -11.40 -9.08
N THR A 231 -15.43 -10.19 -8.95
CA THR A 231 -16.88 -9.95 -8.81
C THR A 231 -17.64 -10.25 -10.11
N THR A 232 -18.97 -10.26 -10.12
CA THR A 232 -19.77 -10.57 -11.33
C THR A 232 -19.67 -9.52 -12.45
N ASN A 233 -19.09 -8.34 -12.19
CA ASN A 233 -18.98 -7.27 -13.17
C ASN A 233 -17.83 -7.53 -14.16
N PRO A 234 -18.05 -7.46 -15.49
CA PRO A 234 -17.00 -7.61 -16.49
C PRO A 234 -15.91 -6.52 -16.43
N LYS A 235 -16.24 -5.33 -15.91
CA LYS A 235 -15.30 -4.23 -15.73
C LYS A 235 -15.21 -3.84 -14.26
N VAL A 236 -13.99 -3.76 -13.75
CA VAL A 236 -13.72 -3.38 -12.35
C VAL A 236 -13.01 -2.04 -12.32
N ASP A 237 -13.66 -1.04 -11.75
CA ASP A 237 -13.04 0.26 -11.48
C ASP A 237 -12.51 0.25 -10.04
N LEU A 238 -11.20 0.47 -9.87
CA LEU A 238 -10.50 0.54 -8.59
C LEU A 238 -10.00 1.96 -8.34
N GLU A 239 -10.57 2.62 -7.33
CA GLU A 239 -10.00 3.84 -6.77
C GLU A 239 -9.05 3.45 -5.63
N ILE A 240 -7.76 3.70 -5.83
CA ILE A 240 -6.67 3.24 -4.98
C ILE A 240 -5.97 4.44 -4.36
N VAL A 241 -5.76 4.39 -3.05
CA VAL A 241 -4.83 5.24 -2.31
C VAL A 241 -3.61 4.40 -2.01
N VAL A 242 -2.45 4.91 -2.40
CA VAL A 242 -1.16 4.29 -2.14
C VAL A 242 -0.44 5.13 -1.10
N ASP A 243 0.12 4.47 -0.10
CA ASP A 243 0.96 5.09 0.92
C ASP A 243 2.30 4.35 0.99
N THR A 244 3.36 5.05 1.41
CA THR A 244 4.71 4.49 1.59
C THR A 244 5.11 4.60 3.05
N TYR A 245 5.49 3.47 3.66
CA TYR A 245 5.85 3.26 5.07
C TYR A 245 5.08 4.07 6.11
N ASP A 246 4.38 3.32 6.95
CA ASP A 246 3.89 3.81 8.22
C ASP A 246 5.04 3.90 9.23
N TYR A 247 5.53 5.11 9.50
CA TYR A 247 6.58 5.34 10.51
C TYR A 247 6.09 5.04 11.94
N ASN A 248 4.80 4.73 12.14
CA ASN A 248 4.29 4.20 13.41
C ASN A 248 4.94 2.85 13.81
N GLY A 249 5.60 2.14 12.89
CA GLY A 249 6.34 0.90 13.16
C GLY A 249 7.81 1.08 13.54
N LEU A 250 8.33 2.32 13.60
CA LEU A 250 9.70 2.55 14.06
C LEU A 250 9.86 2.21 15.54
N SER A 251 11.03 1.67 15.88
CA SER A 251 11.43 1.48 17.27
C SER A 251 11.38 2.80 18.02
N LEU A 252 10.78 2.76 19.20
CA LEU A 252 10.72 3.91 20.09
C LEU A 252 11.99 4.00 20.93
N PHE A 253 12.41 5.22 21.24
CA PHE A 253 13.38 5.48 22.29
C PHE A 253 12.74 6.25 23.44
N ASP A 254 13.14 5.95 24.65
CA ASP A 254 12.67 6.66 25.83
C ASP A 254 13.26 8.07 25.88
N GLY A 255 12.40 9.06 25.63
CA GLY A 255 12.73 10.46 25.82
C GLY A 255 12.62 10.87 27.28
N GLY A 256 13.24 12.00 27.62
CA GLY A 256 13.10 12.62 28.93
C GLY A 256 12.78 14.11 28.86
N VAL A 257 12.53 14.70 30.02
CA VAL A 257 12.33 16.14 30.21
C VAL A 257 13.32 16.60 31.27
N LYS A 258 14.16 17.59 30.93
CA LYS A 258 15.10 18.20 31.89
C LYS A 258 14.60 19.56 32.35
N ASP A 259 14.96 19.92 33.58
CA ASP A 259 14.65 21.22 34.14
C ASP A 259 15.34 22.34 33.37
N THR A 260 14.59 23.42 33.14
CA THR A 260 15.03 24.57 32.36
C THR A 260 14.85 25.86 33.17
N PRO A 261 15.78 26.83 33.06
CA PRO A 261 15.72 28.06 33.84
C PRO A 261 14.39 28.79 33.63
N LYS A 262 13.71 29.14 34.73
CA LYS A 262 12.38 29.77 34.70
C LYS A 262 12.41 31.12 33.96
N GLU A 263 13.52 31.83 34.06
CA GLU A 263 13.78 33.11 33.42
C GLU A 263 13.77 32.97 31.90
N ILE A 264 14.41 31.93 31.36
CA ILE A 264 14.46 31.66 29.92
C ILE A 264 13.08 31.29 29.40
N ARG A 265 12.37 30.41 30.11
CA ARG A 265 10.99 30.05 29.74
C ARG A 265 10.06 31.26 29.74
N SER A 266 10.19 32.11 30.74
CA SER A 266 9.45 33.36 30.87
C SER A 266 9.67 34.27 29.67
N LEU A 267 10.93 34.52 29.29
CA LEU A 267 11.28 35.35 28.12
C LEU A 267 10.68 34.80 26.82
N VAL A 268 10.71 33.48 26.65
CA VAL A 268 10.17 32.84 25.44
C VAL A 268 8.66 32.94 25.41
N ILE A 269 7.97 32.71 26.53
CA ILE A 269 6.52 32.87 26.60
C ILE A 269 6.14 34.32 26.26
N ASP A 270 6.86 35.30 26.79
CA ASP A 270 6.57 36.71 26.55
C ASP A 270 6.80 37.07 25.05
N GLU A 271 7.85 36.52 24.42
CA GLU A 271 8.11 36.68 22.99
C GLU A 271 7.06 35.99 22.11
N LEU A 272 6.61 34.78 22.48
CA LEU A 272 5.52 34.08 21.80
C LEU A 272 4.21 34.89 21.83
N LEU A 273 3.88 35.45 22.99
CA LEU A 273 2.71 36.30 23.16
C LEU A 273 2.84 37.60 22.35
N ARG A 274 4.03 38.21 22.31
CA ARG A 274 4.31 39.39 21.50
C ARG A 274 4.13 39.09 20.02
N LEU A 275 4.68 37.98 19.54
CA LEU A 275 4.58 37.55 18.16
C LEU A 275 3.16 37.17 17.75
N HIS A 276 2.41 36.48 18.61
CA HIS A 276 1.00 36.13 18.37
C HIS A 276 0.12 37.38 18.25
N LYS A 277 0.32 38.38 19.13
CA LYS A 277 -0.41 39.67 19.09
C LYS A 277 -0.09 40.50 17.85
N THR A 278 1.18 40.54 17.44
CA THR A 278 1.63 41.37 16.31
C THR A 278 1.38 40.70 14.95
N SER A 279 1.28 39.37 14.93
CA SER A 279 1.05 38.60 13.71
C SER A 279 -0.43 38.26 13.58
N GLN A 280 -1.23 39.27 13.19
CA GLN A 280 -2.70 39.20 13.02
C GLN A 280 -3.20 38.07 12.09
N HIS A 281 -2.30 37.36 11.40
CA HIS A 281 -2.60 36.32 10.43
C HIS A 281 -2.28 34.89 10.90
N ILE A 282 -1.68 34.63 12.07
CA ILE A 282 -1.29 33.25 12.45
C ILE A 282 -2.51 32.33 12.61
N THR A 283 -3.59 32.82 13.18
CA THR A 283 -4.80 32.04 13.45
C THR A 283 -5.60 31.73 12.19
N SER A 284 -5.53 32.60 11.17
CA SER A 284 -6.14 32.40 9.85
C SER A 284 -5.15 31.95 8.77
N ALA A 285 -3.88 31.72 9.14
CA ALA A 285 -2.83 31.42 8.19
C ALA A 285 -2.94 29.99 7.67
N ASN A 286 -2.47 29.80 6.43
CA ASN A 286 -2.26 28.45 5.92
C ASN A 286 -1.21 27.71 6.77
N GLU A 287 -1.22 26.40 6.67
CA GLU A 287 -0.32 25.50 7.42
C GLU A 287 1.17 25.83 7.22
N ALA A 288 1.59 26.23 6.02
CA ALA A 288 2.98 26.55 5.72
C ALA A 288 3.48 27.76 6.52
N THR A 289 2.68 28.82 6.63
CA THR A 289 3.02 30.00 7.42
C THR A 289 3.07 29.69 8.92
N ARG A 290 2.20 28.81 9.41
CA ARG A 290 2.23 28.36 10.82
C ARG A 290 3.44 27.46 11.11
N CYS A 291 3.84 26.60 10.17
CA CYS A 291 5.06 25.79 10.28
C CYS A 291 6.29 26.67 10.40
N GLU A 292 6.37 27.73 9.59
CA GLU A 292 7.48 28.70 9.63
C GLU A 292 7.60 29.36 11.01
N PHE A 293 6.45 29.71 11.61
CA PHE A 293 6.39 30.29 12.94
C PHE A 293 6.95 29.34 14.02
N ILE A 294 6.48 28.09 14.05
CA ILE A 294 6.96 27.08 15.02
C ILE A 294 8.43 26.76 14.84
N SER A 295 8.92 26.63 13.61
CA SER A 295 10.34 26.35 13.41
C SER A 295 11.23 27.45 13.94
N ARG A 296 10.84 28.73 13.83
CA ARG A 296 11.62 29.83 14.41
C ARG A 296 11.70 29.73 15.93
N ILE A 297 10.61 29.29 16.56
CA ILE A 297 10.59 29.03 18.00
C ILE A 297 11.57 27.92 18.33
N ILE A 298 11.44 26.75 17.68
CA ILE A 298 12.30 25.59 17.91
C ILE A 298 13.78 25.92 17.70
N TYR A 299 14.12 26.60 16.60
CA TYR A 299 15.49 27.04 16.35
C TYR A 299 15.98 28.05 17.40
N GLY A 300 15.12 28.96 17.84
CA GLY A 300 15.41 29.87 18.95
C GLY A 300 15.72 29.10 20.24
N VAL A 301 14.88 28.12 20.61
CA VAL A 301 15.11 27.24 21.76
C VAL A 301 16.43 26.50 21.64
N ALA A 302 16.68 25.87 20.49
CA ALA A 302 17.90 25.13 20.24
C ALA A 302 19.15 26.02 20.33
N SER A 303 19.07 27.28 19.87
CA SER A 303 20.18 28.24 19.96
C SER A 303 20.50 28.70 21.39
N ILE A 304 19.53 28.61 22.31
CA ILE A 304 19.74 28.95 23.74
C ILE A 304 20.52 27.83 24.44
N PHE A 305 20.28 26.59 24.06
CA PHE A 305 21.00 25.42 24.56
C PHE A 305 22.21 25.15 23.67
N ASP A 306 23.18 26.07 23.69
CA ASP A 306 24.44 25.94 22.94
C ASP A 306 25.30 24.83 23.57
N VAL A 307 25.00 23.57 23.22
CA VAL A 307 25.67 22.39 23.76
C VAL A 307 25.95 21.36 22.66
N GLY A 308 27.19 21.37 22.14
CA GLY A 308 27.83 20.19 21.55
C GLY A 308 27.70 19.93 20.04
N ASN A 309 28.05 18.70 19.66
CA ASN A 309 28.10 18.17 18.28
C ASN A 309 26.76 17.62 17.76
N THR A 310 25.70 17.74 18.55
CA THR A 310 24.36 17.24 18.25
C THR A 310 23.62 18.24 17.36
N ILE A 311 23.48 17.93 16.07
CA ILE A 311 22.75 18.79 15.12
C ILE A 311 21.27 18.47 15.20
N ILE A 312 20.44 19.47 15.53
CA ILE A 312 18.98 19.39 15.38
C ILE A 312 18.57 19.99 14.03
N THR A 313 18.03 19.17 13.14
CA THR A 313 17.36 19.63 11.92
C THR A 313 15.85 19.70 12.15
N VAL A 314 15.20 20.76 11.69
CA VAL A 314 13.74 20.90 11.78
C VAL A 314 13.14 20.75 10.39
N THR A 315 12.43 19.65 10.14
CA THR A 315 11.69 19.42 8.89
C THR A 315 10.24 19.85 9.05
N LYS A 316 9.77 20.68 8.13
CA LYS A 316 8.40 21.21 8.12
C LYS A 316 7.59 20.44 7.09
N VAL A 317 6.50 19.84 7.52
CA VAL A 317 5.57 19.11 6.64
C VAL A 317 4.14 19.46 6.96
N LYS A 318 3.22 18.99 6.12
CA LYS A 318 1.82 19.01 6.47
C LYS A 318 1.48 17.85 7.39
N LYS A 319 0.36 17.95 8.10
CA LYS A 319 -0.14 16.86 8.95
C LYS A 319 -0.29 15.54 8.18
N GLU A 320 -0.82 15.58 6.96
CA GLU A 320 -0.95 14.39 6.10
C GLU A 320 0.38 13.82 5.60
N ASP A 321 1.46 14.61 5.63
CA ASP A 321 2.77 14.28 5.06
C ASP A 321 3.82 13.97 6.16
N ILE A 322 3.40 13.66 7.39
CA ILE A 322 4.32 13.48 8.54
C ILE A 322 5.38 12.41 8.29
N ASN A 323 4.99 11.29 7.66
CA ASN A 323 5.86 10.20 7.27
C ASN A 323 6.93 10.66 6.26
N GLN A 324 6.52 11.43 5.25
CA GLN A 324 7.47 12.05 4.32
C GLN A 324 8.44 13.00 5.05
N GLY A 325 7.95 13.71 6.06
CA GLY A 325 8.77 14.58 6.90
C GLY A 325 9.83 13.84 7.69
N ILE A 326 9.48 12.70 8.28
CA ILE A 326 10.41 11.81 8.99
C ILE A 326 11.49 11.30 8.03
N ALA A 327 11.10 10.83 6.84
CA ALA A 327 12.04 10.40 5.81
C ALA A 327 13.03 11.51 5.43
N GLN A 328 12.52 12.69 5.11
CA GLN A 328 13.34 13.84 4.73
C GLN A 328 14.28 14.28 5.86
N ASN A 329 13.80 14.24 7.11
CA ASN A 329 14.62 14.62 8.26
C ASN A 329 15.73 13.60 8.51
N ALA A 330 15.45 12.30 8.44
CA ALA A 330 16.44 11.23 8.58
C ALA A 330 17.58 11.36 7.55
N VAL A 331 17.26 11.61 6.28
CA VAL A 331 18.27 11.84 5.22
C VAL A 331 19.13 13.06 5.53
N GLN A 332 18.53 14.17 6.00
CA GLN A 332 19.29 15.35 6.41
C GLN A 332 20.27 15.02 7.54
N LEU A 333 19.81 14.33 8.59
CA LEU A 333 20.67 13.91 9.71
C LEU A 333 21.81 13.01 9.23
N GLN A 334 21.54 12.03 8.37
CA GLN A 334 22.56 11.13 7.84
C GLN A 334 23.61 11.89 7.02
N THR A 335 23.18 12.82 6.16
CA THR A 335 24.13 13.66 5.40
C THR A 335 24.97 14.56 6.32
N SER A 336 24.39 15.02 7.44
CA SER A 336 25.10 15.79 8.45
C SER A 336 26.16 14.95 9.19
N ILE A 337 25.87 13.68 9.52
CA ILE A 337 26.85 12.72 10.09
C ILE A 337 28.05 12.58 9.15
N GLN A 338 27.80 12.37 7.86
CA GLN A 338 28.85 12.13 6.87
C GLN A 338 29.72 13.37 6.58
N ARG A 339 29.13 14.58 6.59
CA ARG A 339 29.81 15.81 6.14
C ARG A 339 30.58 16.55 7.23
N ASN A 340 30.33 16.31 8.51
CA ASN A 340 30.94 17.06 9.63
C ASN A 340 31.86 16.22 10.55
N PRO A 341 32.87 15.49 10.04
CA PRO A 341 33.79 14.72 10.91
C PRO A 341 34.69 15.62 11.78
N LYS A 342 34.92 16.90 11.40
CA LYS A 342 35.94 17.78 12.00
C LYS A 342 35.52 18.59 13.23
N LYS A 343 34.23 18.67 13.59
CA LYS A 343 33.80 19.29 14.86
C LYS A 343 34.01 18.37 16.08
N ARG A 344 34.48 17.14 15.87
CA ARG A 344 34.70 16.13 16.91
C ARG A 344 36.17 16.13 17.29
N SER A 345 36.54 16.94 18.28
CA SER A 345 37.87 16.91 18.91
C SER A 345 37.94 15.76 19.91
N TYR A 346 39.05 15.02 19.86
CA TYR A 346 39.42 13.77 20.54
C TYR A 346 39.04 13.64 22.03
N ASP A 347 38.50 12.47 22.42
CA ASP A 347 39.25 11.51 23.26
C ASP A 347 38.67 10.08 23.22
N THR A 348 39.58 9.11 23.12
CA THR A 348 39.41 7.67 23.40
C THR A 348 38.54 6.80 22.47
N ALA A 349 39.24 5.92 21.72
CA ALA A 349 38.82 4.58 21.25
C ALA A 349 37.41 4.40 20.63
N GLY A 350 37.34 4.45 19.29
CA GLY A 350 36.85 3.34 18.44
C GLY A 350 35.50 2.65 18.68
N LEU A 351 34.61 3.12 19.56
CA LEU A 351 33.37 2.42 19.92
C LEU A 351 32.17 3.35 20.19
N HIS A 352 32.07 4.49 19.52
CA HIS A 352 30.91 5.37 19.70
C HIS A 352 29.98 5.36 18.49
N GLU A 353 28.71 5.06 18.75
CA GLU A 353 27.61 5.34 17.83
C GLU A 353 27.50 6.85 17.61
N ASP A 354 27.44 7.26 16.35
CA ASP A 354 27.14 8.63 15.98
C ASP A 354 25.64 8.86 16.13
N VAL A 355 25.25 9.65 17.13
CA VAL A 355 23.85 10.00 17.39
C VAL A 355 23.57 11.42 16.91
N MET A 356 22.51 11.57 16.12
CA MET A 356 21.92 12.87 15.79
C MET A 356 20.43 12.87 16.08
N TYR A 357 19.86 14.04 16.30
CA TYR A 357 18.43 14.19 16.58
C TYR A 357 17.82 15.18 15.62
N GLY A 358 16.54 15.01 15.30
CA GLY A 358 15.83 15.98 14.48
C GLY A 358 14.39 16.10 14.92
N ILE A 359 13.73 17.14 14.42
CA ILE A 359 12.34 17.45 14.76
C ILE A 359 11.56 17.56 13.46
N VAL A 360 10.48 16.80 13.34
CA VAL A 360 9.49 16.95 12.25
C VAL A 360 8.31 17.71 12.82
N SER A 361 7.86 18.79 12.18
CA SER A 361 6.71 19.58 12.65
C SER A 361 5.65 19.79 11.58
N THR A 362 4.39 19.72 12.01
CA THR A 362 3.17 19.89 11.21
C THR A 362 2.46 21.24 11.49
N ALA A 363 3.14 22.17 12.15
CA ALA A 363 2.59 23.40 12.75
C ALA A 363 1.56 23.21 13.88
N VAL A 364 0.99 22.04 14.02
CA VAL A 364 0.06 21.73 15.12
C VAL A 364 0.64 20.69 16.05
N ASP A 365 1.61 19.92 15.57
CA ASP A 365 2.29 18.86 16.29
C ASP A 365 3.77 18.80 15.89
N TRP A 366 4.55 18.00 16.60
CA TRP A 366 5.91 17.67 16.19
C TRP A 366 6.32 16.25 16.60
N VAL A 367 7.44 15.74 16.11
CA VAL A 367 7.99 14.45 16.56
C VAL A 367 9.50 14.61 16.63
N ILE A 368 10.10 14.13 17.70
CA ILE A 368 11.56 14.05 17.82
C ILE A 368 11.99 12.70 17.26
N ILE A 369 12.93 12.74 16.33
CA ILE A 369 13.56 11.56 15.75
C ILE A 369 15.01 11.48 16.22
N LYS A 370 15.50 10.26 16.46
CA LYS A 370 16.89 9.96 16.79
C LYS A 370 17.46 9.10 15.67
N LEU A 371 18.59 9.52 15.12
CA LEU A 371 19.37 8.77 14.14
C LEU A 371 20.61 8.22 14.82
N VAL A 372 20.82 6.91 14.73
CA VAL A 372 22.00 6.21 15.25
C VAL A 372 22.77 5.63 14.08
N SER A 373 24.04 5.98 13.95
CA SER A 373 24.93 5.46 12.92
C SER A 373 26.11 4.73 13.57
N SER A 374 26.26 3.44 13.31
CA SER A 374 27.41 2.66 13.77
C SER A 374 28.44 2.49 12.65
N SER A 375 29.71 2.80 12.93
CA SER A 375 30.82 2.48 12.03
C SER A 375 31.20 1.01 12.22
N SER A 376 30.90 0.14 11.27
CA SER A 376 31.44 -1.22 11.27
C SER A 376 32.91 -1.18 10.80
N GLU A 377 33.82 -1.85 11.53
CA GLU A 377 35.26 -1.91 11.22
C GLU A 377 35.62 -2.59 9.88
N ASN A 378 34.63 -3.06 9.12
CA ASN A 378 34.82 -3.68 7.82
C ASN A 378 33.90 -3.00 6.80
N ASN A 379 34.34 -2.90 5.54
CA ASN A 379 33.75 -2.17 4.41
C ASN A 379 32.30 -2.55 3.99
N SER A 380 31.45 -3.03 4.91
CA SER A 380 30.00 -2.97 4.78
C SER A 380 29.50 -1.55 5.04
N GLU A 381 28.53 -1.08 4.25
CA GLU A 381 27.78 0.15 4.53
C GLU A 381 27.38 0.21 6.00
N GLY A 382 27.74 1.30 6.70
CA GLY A 382 27.44 1.47 8.11
C GLY A 382 25.93 1.36 8.38
N LYS A 383 25.55 0.65 9.44
CA LYS A 383 24.14 0.48 9.81
C LYS A 383 23.61 1.80 10.37
N VAL A 384 22.55 2.30 9.75
CA VAL A 384 21.82 3.50 10.19
C VAL A 384 20.45 3.08 10.71
N GLU A 385 20.12 3.52 11.92
CA GLU A 385 18.84 3.26 12.58
C GLU A 385 18.12 4.57 12.89
N VAL A 386 16.82 4.62 12.59
CA VAL A 386 15.94 5.77 12.89
C VAL A 386 14.96 5.35 13.97
N LEU A 387 14.91 6.13 15.06
CA LEU A 387 14.06 5.89 16.22
C LEU A 387 13.12 7.08 16.44
N LEU A 388 11.90 6.82 16.89
CA LEU A 388 10.95 7.88 17.27
C LEU A 388 10.91 8.05 18.79
N SER A 389 10.73 9.28 19.25
CA SER A 389 10.57 9.51 20.70
C SER A 389 9.26 8.94 21.21
N SER A 390 9.29 8.22 22.32
CA SER A 390 8.09 7.77 23.03
C SER A 390 7.32 8.90 23.70
N LEU A 391 7.94 10.08 23.88
CA LEU A 391 7.29 11.24 24.46
C LEU A 391 6.40 11.93 23.43
N SER A 392 5.11 12.02 23.74
CA SER A 392 4.21 12.89 22.99
C SER A 392 4.58 14.36 23.22
N PRO A 393 4.66 15.17 22.17
CA PRO A 393 4.72 16.62 22.27
C PRO A 393 3.58 17.18 23.11
N SER A 394 3.82 18.31 23.75
CA SER A 394 2.75 19.21 24.16
C SER A 394 2.61 20.28 23.09
N PRO A 395 1.65 20.15 22.15
CA PRO A 395 1.52 21.08 21.04
C PRO A 395 1.28 22.50 21.55
N LEU A 396 1.92 23.49 20.92
CA LEU A 396 1.71 24.89 21.27
C LEU A 396 0.32 25.33 20.80
N PRO A 397 -0.52 25.94 21.64
CA PRO A 397 -1.87 26.38 21.28
C PRO A 397 -1.89 27.65 20.39
N ILE A 398 -1.00 27.72 19.40
CA ILE A 398 -0.84 28.89 18.51
C ILE A 398 -2.06 29.18 17.63
N ASN A 399 -2.97 28.19 17.49
CA ASN A 399 -4.21 28.34 16.74
C ASN A 399 -5.31 29.04 17.53
N ASN A 400 -5.14 29.21 18.84
CA ASN A 400 -6.14 29.88 19.65
C ASN A 400 -6.21 31.36 19.26
N SER A 401 -7.44 31.88 19.16
CA SER A 401 -7.71 33.29 18.85
C SER A 401 -7.13 34.24 19.90
N VAL A 402 -7.09 33.78 21.14
CA VAL A 402 -6.48 34.46 22.28
C VAL A 402 -5.50 33.49 22.93
N LEU A 403 -4.30 33.96 23.20
CA LEU A 403 -3.23 33.18 23.82
C LEU A 403 -2.81 33.88 25.11
N THR A 404 -2.84 33.16 26.23
CA THR A 404 -2.41 33.65 27.53
C THR A 404 -1.10 33.01 27.98
N ARG A 405 -0.50 33.59 29.03
CA ARG A 405 0.71 33.05 29.63
C ARG A 405 0.51 31.65 30.22
N GLU A 406 -0.68 31.41 30.80
CA GLU A 406 -1.06 30.14 31.40
C GLU A 406 -1.19 29.04 30.33
N ASP A 407 -1.77 29.38 29.17
CA ASP A 407 -1.88 28.46 28.02
C ASP A 407 -0.52 27.99 27.50
N LEU A 408 0.51 28.84 27.62
CA LEU A 408 1.86 28.56 27.12
C LEU A 408 2.79 27.96 28.17
N ALA A 409 2.52 28.15 29.46
CA ALA A 409 3.44 27.78 30.53
C ALA A 409 3.84 26.30 30.48
N LYS A 410 2.84 25.40 30.40
CA LYS A 410 3.08 23.96 30.40
C LYS A 410 3.61 23.44 29.05
N PRO A 411 3.05 23.82 27.89
CA PRO A 411 3.59 23.42 26.59
C PRO A 411 5.04 23.88 26.36
N VAL A 412 5.37 25.12 26.73
CA VAL A 412 6.75 25.65 26.62
C VAL A 412 7.68 24.93 27.58
N GLU A 413 7.29 24.68 28.83
CA GLU A 413 8.09 23.89 29.77
C GLU A 413 8.41 22.50 29.21
N ASN A 414 7.42 21.79 28.68
CA ASN A 414 7.60 20.45 28.13
C ASN A 414 8.49 20.48 26.87
N LEU A 415 8.26 21.41 25.93
CA LEU A 415 9.08 21.59 24.73
C LEU A 415 10.54 21.89 25.09
N PHE A 416 10.76 22.84 26.00
CA PHE A 416 12.10 23.24 26.43
C PHE A 416 12.81 22.10 27.15
N GLY A 417 12.10 21.40 28.03
CA GLY A 417 12.69 20.29 28.76
C GLY A 417 13.02 19.08 27.87
N GLN A 418 12.21 18.79 26.84
CA GLN A 418 12.51 17.75 25.85
C GLN A 418 13.72 18.13 24.97
N ILE A 419 13.76 19.36 24.45
CA ILE A 419 14.90 19.85 23.66
C ILE A 419 16.17 19.85 24.51
N LYS A 420 16.10 20.33 25.75
CA LYS A 420 17.24 20.28 26.67
C LYS A 420 17.70 18.86 26.96
N TRP A 421 16.75 17.93 27.16
CA TRP A 421 17.10 16.52 27.35
C TRP A 421 17.89 15.98 26.15
N VAL A 422 17.46 16.26 24.91
CA VAL A 422 18.17 15.85 23.68
C VAL A 422 19.62 16.34 23.65
N PHE A 423 19.89 17.56 24.12
CA PHE A 423 21.24 18.13 24.15
C PHE A 423 22.13 17.58 25.27
N ASP A 424 21.53 17.16 26.38
CA ASP A 424 22.26 16.66 27.54
C ASP A 424 22.26 15.11 27.62
N SER A 425 21.87 14.40 26.55
CA SER A 425 21.76 12.92 26.50
C SER A 425 22.92 12.24 25.81
#